data_AF-A0A4R0D482-F1
#
_entry.id   AF-A0A4R0D482-F1
#
_cell.length_a   1.000
_cell.length_b   1.000
_cell.length_c   1.000
_cell.angle_alpha   90.00
_cell.angle_beta   90.00
_cell.angle_gamma   90.00
#
_symmetry.space_group_name_H-M   'P 1'
#
loop_
_entity.id
_entity.type
_entity.pdbx_description
1 polymer ?
#
loop_
_entity_poly.entity_id
_entity_poly.type
_entity_poly.pdbx_seq_one_letter_code
_entity_poly.pdbx_strand_id
1 'polypeptide(L)'
;MLTTSQHALIDAIEQLDPAKVQDLLSQGLDPNFMDPEKGLPVTVVCDGLFQWWETLCDACEEGQPLSEQQKQQLLQPHLEILDALIQAKANVHLWDAEEFYGPLWDAASAACVPAVQRLLDEKVNPNTLDDEDLTVLSSISQLFFECDYDEIDWALTLPEQKQTLQLLREHGAKMTKELTNA
;
A
#
# COMPACT_ATOMS: atom_id res chain seq x y z
N MET A 1 8.54 -12.75 21.25
CA MET A 1 7.15 -13.05 21.68
C MET A 1 6.45 -11.73 21.87
N LEU A 2 5.32 -11.54 21.18
CA LEU A 2 4.55 -10.32 21.27
C LEU A 2 3.84 -10.20 22.62
N THR A 3 3.61 -8.96 23.06
CA THR A 3 2.79 -8.65 24.24
C THR A 3 1.30 -8.80 23.93
N THR A 4 0.45 -8.84 24.96
CA THR A 4 -1.02 -8.87 24.77
C THR A 4 -1.52 -7.67 23.95
N SER A 5 -0.98 -6.47 24.19
CA SER A 5 -1.37 -5.27 23.44
C SER A 5 -0.91 -5.29 21.99
N GLN A 6 0.23 -5.92 21.70
CA GLN A 6 0.74 -6.09 20.33
C GLN A 6 -0.14 -7.06 19.52
N HIS A 7 -0.48 -8.21 20.08
CA HIS A 7 -1.45 -9.11 19.43
C HIS A 7 -2.80 -8.42 19.23
N ALA A 8 -3.30 -7.69 20.25
CA ALA A 8 -4.55 -6.96 20.14
C ALA A 8 -4.53 -5.87 19.06
N LEU A 9 -3.36 -5.29 18.74
CA LEU A 9 -3.22 -4.33 17.64
C LEU A 9 -3.31 -5.04 16.30
N ILE A 10 -2.60 -6.15 16.11
CA ILE A 10 -2.66 -6.96 14.87
C ILE A 10 -4.09 -7.45 14.64
N ASP A 11 -4.72 -8.03 15.66
CA ASP A 11 -6.11 -8.51 15.59
C ASP A 11 -7.07 -7.38 15.20
N ALA A 12 -6.91 -6.17 15.75
CA ALA A 12 -7.75 -5.02 15.44
C ALA A 12 -7.54 -4.51 14.00
N ILE A 13 -6.33 -4.61 13.47
CA ILE A 13 -6.02 -4.28 12.08
C ILE A 13 -6.71 -5.27 11.14
N GLU A 14 -6.53 -6.58 11.37
CA GLU A 14 -7.13 -7.64 10.54
C GLU A 14 -8.66 -7.61 10.58
N GLN A 15 -9.25 -7.24 11.73
CA GLN A 15 -10.71 -7.09 11.88
C GLN A 15 -11.25 -5.77 11.31
N LEU A 16 -10.38 -4.90 10.79
CA LEU A 16 -10.74 -3.57 10.29
C LEU A 16 -11.52 -2.76 11.35
N ASP A 17 -10.97 -2.70 12.57
CA ASP A 17 -11.50 -1.90 13.70
C ASP A 17 -10.62 -0.66 13.99
N PRO A 18 -10.83 0.45 13.26
CA PRO A 18 -10.10 1.70 13.48
C PRO A 18 -10.22 2.23 14.90
N ALA A 19 -11.37 2.06 15.55
CA ALA A 19 -11.60 2.56 16.89
C ALA A 19 -10.71 1.83 17.91
N LYS A 20 -10.56 0.52 17.76
CA LYS A 20 -9.68 -0.26 18.63
C LYS A 20 -8.21 0.02 18.36
N VAL A 21 -7.82 0.17 17.09
CA VAL A 21 -6.45 0.57 16.72
C VAL A 21 -6.09 1.91 17.34
N GLN A 22 -6.95 2.93 17.19
CA GLN A 22 -6.74 4.25 17.77
C GLN A 22 -6.65 4.22 19.31
N ASP A 23 -7.52 3.44 19.98
CA ASP A 23 -7.46 3.24 21.43
C ASP A 23 -6.09 2.69 21.87
N LEU A 24 -5.63 1.61 21.23
CA LEU A 24 -4.36 0.97 21.57
C LEU A 24 -3.15 1.89 21.32
N LEU A 25 -3.12 2.59 20.19
CA LEU A 25 -2.04 3.52 19.86
C LEU A 25 -2.04 4.75 20.79
N SER A 26 -3.21 5.25 21.18
CA SER A 26 -3.34 6.37 22.13
C SER A 26 -2.79 6.07 23.53
N GLN A 27 -2.70 4.79 23.89
CA GLN A 27 -2.09 4.32 25.14
C GLN A 27 -0.55 4.27 25.08
N GLY A 28 0.05 4.69 23.96
CA GLY A 28 1.50 4.72 23.76
C GLY A 28 2.10 3.41 23.26
N LEU A 29 1.27 2.53 22.69
CA LEU A 29 1.76 1.32 22.01
C LEU A 29 2.55 1.72 20.77
N ASP A 30 3.84 1.35 20.73
CA ASP A 30 4.68 1.53 19.55
C ASP A 30 4.29 0.53 18.45
N PRO A 31 3.87 0.99 17.25
CA PRO A 31 3.48 0.11 16.16
C PRO A 31 4.67 -0.50 15.39
N ASN A 32 5.93 -0.23 15.76
CA ASN A 32 7.11 -0.71 15.03
C ASN A 32 7.63 -2.08 15.52
N PHE A 33 6.73 -2.98 15.91
CA PHE A 33 7.10 -4.36 16.25
C PHE A 33 6.88 -5.30 15.08
N MET A 34 7.63 -6.39 15.05
CA MET A 34 7.51 -7.46 14.06
C MET A 34 6.69 -8.60 14.64
N ASP A 35 5.57 -8.91 14.02
CA ASP A 35 4.90 -10.21 14.16
C ASP A 35 5.62 -11.24 13.27
N PRO A 36 6.01 -12.42 13.80
CA PRO A 36 6.76 -13.42 13.02
C PRO A 36 6.01 -14.03 11.83
N GLU A 37 4.68 -13.98 11.81
CA GLU A 37 3.84 -14.54 10.75
C GLU A 37 3.25 -13.46 9.85
N LYS A 38 3.02 -12.25 10.41
CA LYS A 38 2.26 -11.18 9.75
C LYS A 38 3.10 -9.97 9.36
N GLY A 39 4.34 -9.86 9.85
CA GLY A 39 5.17 -8.69 9.61
C GLY A 39 4.85 -7.54 10.56
N LEU A 40 5.08 -6.30 10.12
CA LEU A 40 4.83 -5.12 10.94
C LEU A 40 3.37 -4.67 10.82
N PRO A 41 2.78 -4.01 11.83
CA PRO A 41 1.43 -3.45 11.74
C PRO A 41 1.14 -2.66 10.45
N VAL A 42 2.13 -1.92 9.91
CA VAL A 42 1.97 -1.19 8.64
C VAL A 42 1.86 -2.12 7.42
N THR A 43 2.58 -3.25 7.39
CA THR A 43 2.50 -4.23 6.30
C THR A 43 1.14 -4.93 6.34
N VAL A 44 0.67 -5.32 7.53
CA VAL A 44 -0.67 -5.94 7.71
C VAL A 44 -1.80 -5.05 7.19
N VAL A 45 -1.73 -3.73 7.39
CA VAL A 45 -2.72 -2.81 6.80
C VAL A 45 -2.64 -2.79 5.28
N CYS A 46 -1.43 -2.80 4.73
CA CYS A 46 -1.22 -2.76 3.29
C CYS A 46 -1.66 -4.07 2.60
N ASP A 47 -1.48 -5.23 3.24
CA ASP A 47 -2.07 -6.51 2.80
C ASP A 47 -3.59 -6.42 2.70
N GLY A 48 -4.22 -5.74 3.66
CA GLY A 48 -5.66 -5.47 3.61
C GLY A 48 -6.08 -4.64 2.38
N LEU A 49 -5.21 -3.77 1.86
CA LEU A 49 -5.50 -3.00 0.63
C LEU A 49 -5.57 -3.93 -0.59
N PHE A 50 -4.79 -5.02 -0.59
CA PHE A 50 -4.86 -6.01 -1.66
C PHE A 50 -6.22 -6.71 -1.69
N GLN A 51 -6.77 -7.10 -0.53
CA GLN A 51 -8.12 -7.68 -0.44
C GLN A 51 -9.20 -6.71 -0.91
N TRP A 52 -9.05 -5.42 -0.58
CA TRP A 52 -9.91 -4.37 -1.12
C TRP A 52 -9.82 -4.32 -2.65
N TRP A 53 -8.60 -4.34 -3.21
CA TRP A 53 -8.37 -4.29 -4.64
C TRP A 53 -8.93 -5.51 -5.38
N GLU A 54 -8.72 -6.72 -4.86
CA GLU A 54 -9.29 -7.96 -5.40
C GLU A 54 -10.82 -7.86 -5.49
N THR A 55 -11.47 -7.35 -4.45
CA THR A 55 -12.93 -7.14 -4.45
C THR A 55 -13.39 -6.22 -5.58
N LEU A 56 -12.59 -5.19 -5.91
CA LEU A 56 -12.88 -4.26 -7.01
C LEU A 56 -12.68 -4.93 -8.38
N CYS A 57 -11.61 -5.69 -8.54
CA CYS A 57 -11.31 -6.44 -9.76
C CYS A 57 -12.38 -7.49 -10.04
N ASP A 58 -12.73 -8.32 -9.04
CA ASP A 58 -13.76 -9.36 -9.16
C ASP A 58 -15.10 -8.76 -9.59
N ALA A 59 -15.52 -7.67 -8.94
CA ALA A 59 -16.75 -6.99 -9.28
C ALA A 59 -16.74 -6.44 -10.73
N CYS A 60 -15.60 -5.95 -11.22
CA CYS A 60 -15.44 -5.52 -12.61
C CYS A 60 -15.52 -6.69 -13.59
N GLU A 61 -14.87 -7.82 -13.28
CA GLU A 61 -14.87 -9.04 -14.10
C GLU A 61 -16.28 -9.66 -14.20
N GLU A 62 -17.05 -9.60 -13.12
CA GLU A 62 -18.45 -10.03 -13.07
C GLU A 62 -19.41 -9.05 -13.79
N GLY A 63 -18.90 -7.92 -14.29
CA GLY A 63 -19.70 -6.88 -14.94
C GLY A 63 -20.57 -6.06 -13.97
N GLN A 64 -20.22 -6.06 -12.68
CA GLN A 64 -20.88 -5.31 -11.61
C GLN A 64 -19.90 -4.33 -10.92
N PRO A 65 -19.26 -3.41 -11.68
CA PRO A 65 -18.26 -2.52 -11.11
C PRO A 65 -18.84 -1.71 -9.95
N LEU A 66 -18.10 -1.66 -8.84
CA LEU A 66 -18.48 -0.88 -7.68
C LEU A 66 -18.55 0.60 -8.03
N SER A 67 -19.55 1.29 -7.48
CA SER A 67 -19.59 2.75 -7.53
C SER A 67 -18.47 3.37 -6.68
N GLU A 68 -18.07 4.60 -7.00
CA GLU A 68 -17.06 5.34 -6.23
C GLU A 68 -17.41 5.42 -4.73
N GLN A 69 -18.70 5.53 -4.39
CA GLN A 69 -19.15 5.54 -3.00
C GLN A 69 -18.92 4.20 -2.30
N GLN A 70 -19.16 3.08 -2.99
CA GLN A 70 -18.92 1.74 -2.44
C GLN A 70 -17.42 1.48 -2.27
N LYS A 71 -16.61 1.86 -3.27
CA LYS A 71 -15.15 1.76 -3.20
C LYS A 71 -14.61 2.52 -1.98
N GLN A 72 -15.07 3.75 -1.79
CA GLN A 72 -14.69 4.58 -0.65
C GLN A 72 -15.15 3.99 0.68
N GLN A 73 -16.37 3.46 0.75
CA GLN A 73 -16.91 2.86 1.97
C GLN A 73 -16.11 1.62 2.41
N LEU A 74 -15.73 0.76 1.46
CA LEU A 74 -14.91 -0.42 1.74
C LEU A 74 -13.47 -0.03 2.12
N LEU A 75 -12.93 1.02 1.49
CA LEU A 75 -11.57 1.47 1.72
C LEU A 75 -11.40 2.25 3.04
N GLN A 76 -12.46 2.93 3.49
CA GLN A 76 -12.44 3.82 4.64
C GLN A 76 -11.75 3.24 5.90
N PRO A 77 -12.11 2.03 6.40
CA PRO A 77 -11.45 1.50 7.59
C PRO A 77 -9.95 1.25 7.39
N HIS A 78 -9.51 0.80 6.21
CA HIS A 78 -8.09 0.64 5.92
C HIS A 78 -7.34 1.97 6.01
N LEU A 79 -7.92 3.04 5.46
CA LEU A 79 -7.30 4.37 5.50
C LEU A 79 -7.27 4.94 6.91
N GLU A 80 -8.33 4.77 7.71
CA GLU A 80 -8.35 5.24 9.09
C GLU A 80 -7.30 4.53 9.95
N ILE A 81 -7.08 3.25 9.72
CA ILE A 81 -6.04 2.47 10.40
C ILE A 81 -4.65 2.92 9.93
N LEU A 82 -4.43 3.08 8.61
CA LEU A 82 -3.17 3.60 8.06
C LEU A 82 -2.85 4.99 8.64
N ASP A 83 -3.83 5.89 8.67
CA ASP A 83 -3.69 7.24 9.25
C ASP A 83 -3.33 7.17 10.74
N ALA A 84 -3.95 6.26 11.50
CA ALA A 84 -3.64 6.06 12.92
C ALA A 84 -2.19 5.56 13.11
N LEU A 85 -1.73 4.61 12.29
CA LEU A 85 -0.36 4.11 12.33
C LEU A 85 0.66 5.19 11.97
N ILE A 86 0.42 5.97 10.92
CA ILE A 86 1.27 7.11 10.53
C ILE A 86 1.36 8.14 11.67
N GLN A 87 0.22 8.48 12.29
CA GLN A 87 0.18 9.38 13.44
C GLN A 87 0.98 8.83 14.62
N ALA A 88 0.93 7.52 14.85
CA ALA A 88 1.69 6.79 15.86
C ALA A 88 3.17 6.54 15.47
N LYS A 89 3.65 7.12 14.38
CA LYS A 89 5.04 6.99 13.89
C LYS A 89 5.42 5.57 13.52
N ALA A 90 4.49 4.82 12.94
CA ALA A 90 4.83 3.61 12.21
C ALA A 90 5.86 3.93 11.11
N ASN A 91 6.83 3.06 10.95
CA ASN A 91 7.88 3.22 9.96
C ASN A 91 7.31 2.85 8.59
N VAL A 92 6.90 3.86 7.82
CA VAL A 92 6.41 3.67 6.44
C VAL A 92 7.54 3.59 5.41
N HIS A 93 8.77 3.88 5.82
CA HIS A 93 9.97 3.79 4.98
C HIS A 93 10.59 2.40 5.03
N LEU A 94 9.88 1.43 5.60
CA LEU A 94 10.35 0.07 5.66
C LEU A 94 10.59 -0.43 4.24
N TRP A 95 11.77 -0.99 4.11
CA TRP A 95 12.16 -1.87 3.04
C TRP A 95 12.43 -3.17 3.78
N ASP A 96 11.58 -4.17 3.60
CA ASP A 96 11.82 -5.43 4.27
C ASP A 96 13.12 -6.05 3.73
N ALA A 97 14.02 -6.41 4.63
CA ALA A 97 15.27 -7.07 4.25
C ALA A 97 15.03 -8.53 3.81
N GLU A 98 13.86 -9.09 4.13
CA GLU A 98 13.48 -10.46 3.75
C GLU A 98 12.50 -10.48 2.56
N GLU A 99 11.53 -9.58 2.49
CA GLU A 99 10.54 -9.53 1.39
C GLU A 99 10.80 -8.49 0.30
N PHE A 100 11.80 -7.60 0.43
CA PHE A 100 12.19 -6.55 -0.56
C PHE A 100 11.10 -5.56 -1.00
N TYR A 101 9.84 -5.81 -0.69
CA TYR A 101 8.71 -4.92 -0.89
C TYR A 101 8.46 -4.13 0.41
N GLY A 102 7.90 -2.93 0.26
CA GLY A 102 7.61 -2.03 1.39
C GLY A 102 6.23 -1.42 1.25
N PRO A 103 5.74 -0.68 2.27
CA PRO A 103 4.35 -0.21 2.32
C PRO A 103 3.90 0.57 1.07
N LEU A 104 4.81 1.33 0.44
CA LEU A 104 4.50 2.06 -0.79
C LEU A 104 4.30 1.13 -1.98
N TRP A 105 5.08 0.05 -2.09
CA TRP A 105 4.90 -0.95 -3.13
C TRP A 105 3.58 -1.69 -2.94
N ASP A 106 3.27 -2.14 -1.72
CA ASP A 106 2.01 -2.86 -1.41
C ASP A 106 0.77 -2.01 -1.72
N ALA A 107 0.78 -0.74 -1.30
CA ALA A 107 -0.32 0.18 -1.62
C ALA A 107 -0.44 0.44 -3.13
N ALA A 108 0.69 0.49 -3.85
CA ALA A 108 0.71 0.73 -5.28
C ALA A 108 0.29 -0.51 -6.09
N SER A 109 0.67 -1.72 -5.67
CA SER A 109 0.25 -2.98 -6.30
C SER A 109 -1.25 -3.24 -6.11
N ALA A 110 -1.83 -2.76 -5.01
CA ALA A 110 -3.29 -2.71 -4.81
C ALA A 110 -3.99 -1.56 -5.56
N ALA A 111 -3.29 -0.81 -6.42
CA ALA A 111 -3.80 0.38 -7.09
C ALA A 111 -4.52 1.38 -6.16
N CYS A 112 -4.12 1.44 -4.89
CA CYS A 112 -4.81 2.20 -3.85
C CYS A 112 -4.30 3.65 -3.80
N VAL A 113 -4.78 4.48 -4.73
CA VAL A 113 -4.39 5.90 -4.85
C VAL A 113 -4.40 6.64 -3.50
N PRO A 114 -5.44 6.53 -2.64
CA PRO A 114 -5.46 7.26 -1.37
C PRO A 114 -4.43 6.79 -0.34
N ALA A 115 -4.01 5.53 -0.37
CA ALA A 115 -2.96 5.01 0.50
C ALA A 115 -1.58 5.41 -0.03
N VAL A 116 -1.35 5.29 -1.34
CA VAL A 116 -0.12 5.74 -2.01
C VAL A 116 0.15 7.22 -1.73
N GLN A 117 -0.87 8.08 -1.82
CA GLN A 117 -0.74 9.50 -1.49
C GLN A 117 -0.24 9.72 -0.06
N ARG A 118 -0.83 9.03 0.94
CA ARG A 118 -0.45 9.17 2.35
C ARG A 118 1.00 8.78 2.59
N LEU A 119 1.44 7.68 1.98
CA LEU A 119 2.82 7.19 2.10
C LEU A 119 3.81 8.15 1.44
N LEU A 120 3.48 8.70 0.27
CA LEU A 120 4.30 9.70 -0.41
C LEU A 120 4.34 11.05 0.33
N ASP A 121 3.27 11.40 1.03
CA ASP A 121 3.21 12.61 1.88
C ASP A 121 4.20 12.51 3.05
N GLU A 122 4.39 11.30 3.60
CA GLU A 122 5.44 10.97 4.58
C GLU A 122 6.84 10.86 3.97
N LYS A 123 7.02 11.22 2.69
CA LYS A 123 8.32 11.23 1.97
C LYS A 123 8.97 9.86 1.83
N VAL A 124 8.17 8.80 1.72
CA VAL A 124 8.69 7.50 1.28
C VAL A 124 9.32 7.65 -0.10
N ASN A 125 10.53 7.12 -0.28
CA ASN A 125 11.26 7.23 -1.54
C ASN A 125 10.63 6.29 -2.58
N PRO A 126 10.03 6.78 -3.68
CA PRO A 126 9.42 5.91 -4.68
C PRO A 126 10.44 5.26 -5.64
N ASN A 127 11.73 5.55 -5.45
CA ASN A 127 12.84 4.99 -6.23
C ASN A 127 13.62 3.93 -5.45
N THR A 128 13.04 3.38 -4.38
CA THR A 128 13.50 2.11 -3.82
C THR A 128 13.37 1.02 -4.87
N LEU A 129 14.30 0.07 -4.83
CA LEU A 129 14.34 -1.07 -5.74
C LEU A 129 13.67 -2.28 -5.06
N ASP A 130 13.12 -3.21 -5.81
CA ASP A 130 12.72 -4.52 -5.28
C ASP A 130 13.87 -5.54 -5.41
N ASP A 131 13.57 -6.82 -5.23
CA ASP A 131 14.52 -7.93 -5.37
C ASP A 131 14.99 -8.19 -6.81
N GLU A 132 14.28 -7.62 -7.79
CA GLU A 132 14.61 -7.66 -9.21
C GLU A 132 15.33 -6.38 -9.69
N ASP A 133 15.83 -5.56 -8.75
CA ASP A 133 16.43 -4.25 -8.99
C ASP A 133 15.48 -3.26 -9.70
N LEU A 134 14.16 -3.45 -9.57
CA LEU A 134 13.16 -2.59 -10.18
C LEU A 134 12.69 -1.50 -9.23
N THR A 135 12.71 -0.25 -9.70
CA THR A 135 11.99 0.85 -9.05
C THR A 135 10.51 0.52 -8.86
N VAL A 136 9.87 1.08 -7.83
CA VAL A 136 8.41 0.93 -7.61
C VAL A 136 7.61 1.22 -8.90
N LEU A 137 7.96 2.28 -9.64
CA LEU A 137 7.24 2.60 -10.89
C LEU A 137 7.39 1.49 -11.96
N SER A 138 8.58 0.89 -12.09
CA SER A 138 8.79 -0.17 -13.08
C SER A 138 8.17 -1.48 -12.65
N SER A 139 8.35 -1.85 -11.38
CA SER A 139 7.79 -3.06 -10.78
C SER A 139 6.26 -3.09 -10.93
N ILE A 140 5.57 -2.01 -10.55
CA ILE A 140 4.10 -1.94 -10.67
C ILE A 140 3.63 -1.85 -12.13
N SER A 141 4.39 -1.21 -13.02
CA SER A 141 4.05 -1.19 -14.46
C SER A 141 4.12 -2.58 -15.08
N GLN A 142 5.16 -3.36 -14.74
CA GLN A 142 5.30 -4.75 -15.16
C GLN A 142 4.23 -5.64 -14.54
N LEU A 143 3.93 -5.46 -13.26
CA LEU A 143 2.86 -6.20 -12.56
C LEU A 143 1.49 -5.99 -13.22
N PHE A 144 1.15 -4.75 -13.58
CA PHE A 144 -0.16 -4.44 -14.15
C PHE A 144 -0.28 -4.73 -15.65
N PHE A 145 0.80 -4.51 -16.42
CA PHE A 145 0.72 -4.41 -17.89
C PHE A 145 1.84 -5.14 -18.63
N GLU A 146 2.75 -5.83 -17.93
CA GLU A 146 3.91 -6.53 -18.52
C GLU A 146 4.79 -5.63 -19.43
N CYS A 147 4.82 -4.31 -19.19
CA CYS A 147 5.60 -3.34 -19.97
C CYS A 147 6.09 -2.16 -19.10
N ASP A 148 6.95 -1.32 -19.69
CA ASP A 148 7.43 -0.09 -19.04
C ASP A 148 6.33 0.99 -18.99
N TYR A 149 6.43 1.91 -18.01
CA TYR A 149 5.46 2.99 -17.81
C TYR A 149 5.17 3.83 -19.07
N ASP A 150 6.18 4.06 -19.92
CA ASP A 150 6.07 4.84 -21.15
C ASP A 150 5.48 4.05 -22.35
N GLU A 151 5.27 2.74 -22.18
CA GLU A 151 4.71 1.83 -23.19
C GLU A 151 3.23 1.48 -22.92
N ILE A 152 2.70 1.84 -21.75
CA ILE A 152 1.33 1.49 -21.33
C ILE A 152 0.28 2.11 -22.26
N ASP A 153 -0.62 1.26 -22.77
CA ASP A 153 -1.86 1.69 -23.44
C ASP A 153 -2.95 2.02 -22.42
N TRP A 154 -3.02 3.30 -22.04
CA TRP A 154 -4.00 3.83 -21.09
C TRP A 154 -5.47 3.70 -21.50
N ALA A 155 -5.78 3.26 -22.73
CA ALA A 155 -7.16 3.08 -23.17
C ALA A 155 -7.84 1.83 -22.58
N LEU A 156 -7.04 0.86 -22.10
CA LEU A 156 -7.52 -0.44 -21.61
C LEU A 156 -7.31 -0.66 -20.11
N THR A 157 -6.94 0.39 -19.37
CA THR A 157 -6.56 0.29 -17.94
C THR A 157 -7.71 0.66 -17.01
N LEU A 158 -7.75 0.06 -15.82
CA LEU A 158 -8.63 0.57 -14.75
C LEU A 158 -8.18 1.98 -14.32
N PRO A 159 -9.11 2.89 -13.99
CA PRO A 159 -8.78 4.24 -13.55
C PRO A 159 -7.77 4.29 -12.39
N GLU A 160 -7.90 3.38 -11.43
CA GLU A 160 -7.08 3.29 -10.22
C GLU A 160 -5.62 2.94 -10.53
N GLN A 161 -5.38 1.99 -11.43
CA GLN A 161 -4.03 1.62 -11.86
C GLN A 161 -3.32 2.81 -12.53
N LYS A 162 -4.03 3.48 -13.44
CA LYS A 162 -3.53 4.67 -14.12
C LYS A 162 -3.21 5.80 -13.14
N GLN A 163 -4.15 6.13 -12.26
CA GLN A 163 -3.97 7.19 -11.27
C GLN A 163 -2.81 6.87 -10.32
N THR A 164 -2.65 5.61 -9.91
CA THR A 164 -1.55 5.17 -9.04
C THR A 164 -0.19 5.39 -9.70
N LEU A 165 0.00 4.93 -10.94
CA LEU A 165 1.27 5.10 -11.65
C LEU A 165 1.56 6.57 -11.97
N GLN A 166 0.52 7.35 -12.32
CA GLN A 166 0.66 8.80 -12.53
C GLN A 166 1.05 9.52 -11.24
N LEU A 167 0.43 9.17 -10.10
CA LEU A 167 0.75 9.76 -8.81
C LEU A 167 2.20 9.46 -8.39
N LEU A 168 2.65 8.21 -8.55
CA LEU A 168 4.05 7.85 -8.33
C LEU A 168 4.98 8.74 -9.19
N ARG A 169 4.68 8.87 -10.48
CA ARG A 169 5.46 9.70 -11.41
C ARG A 169 5.50 11.17 -11.00
N GLU A 170 4.36 11.73 -10.60
CA GLU A 170 4.24 13.11 -10.10
C GLU A 170 5.05 13.36 -8.83
N HIS A 171 5.20 12.33 -7.98
CA HIS A 171 6.04 12.35 -6.79
C HIS A 171 7.51 11.94 -7.06
N GLY A 172 7.93 11.94 -8.33
CA GLY A 172 9.34 11.76 -8.70
C GLY A 172 9.79 10.30 -8.78
N ALA A 173 8.85 9.36 -8.88
CA ALA A 173 9.18 7.99 -9.24
C ALA A 173 9.74 7.93 -10.67
N LYS A 174 10.84 7.21 -10.81
CA LYS A 174 11.55 6.98 -12.07
C LYS A 174 11.40 5.53 -12.46
N MET A 175 11.44 5.27 -13.76
CA MET A 175 11.66 3.92 -14.27
C MET A 175 13.10 3.51 -13.97
N THR A 176 13.36 2.21 -13.87
CA THR A 176 14.69 1.66 -13.56
C THR A 176 15.71 2.11 -14.60
N LYS A 177 15.31 2.15 -15.89
CA LYS A 177 16.14 2.66 -17.01
C LYS A 177 16.54 4.14 -16.90
N GLU A 178 15.83 4.92 -16.09
CA GLU A 178 16.13 6.34 -15.84
C GLU A 178 17.09 6.54 -14.65
N LEU A 179 17.32 5.50 -13.82
CA LEU A 179 18.30 5.53 -12.74
C LEU A 179 19.69 5.08 -13.22
N THR A 180 19.75 4.11 -14.13
CA THR A 180 21.00 3.54 -14.65
C THR A 180 21.72 4.43 -15.67
N ASN A 181 21.02 5.43 -16.22
CA ASN A 181 21.56 6.41 -17.17
C ASN A 181 21.91 7.78 -16.52
N ALA A 182 21.98 7.86 -15.19
CA ALA A 182 22.29 9.08 -14.43
C ALA A 182 23.77 9.22 -14.04
#